data_AF-A0A8J6TSD8-F1
#
_entry.id   AF-A0A8J6TSD8-F1
#
_cell.length_a   1.000
_cell.length_b   1.000
_cell.length_c   1.000
_cell.angle_alpha   90.00
_cell.angle_beta   90.00
_cell.angle_gamma   90.00
#
_symmetry.space_group_name_H-M   'P 1'
#
loop_
_entity.id
_entity.type
_entity.pdbx_description
1 polymer ?
#
loop_
_entity_poly.entity_id
_entity_poly.type
_entity_poly.pdbx_seq_one_letter_code
_entity_poly.pdbx_strand_id
1 'polypeptide(L)'
;MKIPDKPVGLTKDAGWQFGLRKTVPYSLEAVWDFLFSAEGLKHWLGALEEELEIKKPFKTNEGVEGMIRLLTPYSHVRMSWKKNGWENISTVQVRVLNNGEKTTISFHHEKLLNEQQREEVQEYWNEKMTALETALAKTFEPK
;
A
#
# COMPACT_ATOMS: atom_id res chain seq x y z
N MET A 1 -9.82 -32.16 20.98
CA MET A 1 -10.20 -30.73 21.00
C MET A 1 -9.87 -30.13 19.64
N LYS A 2 -10.88 -29.64 18.91
CA LYS A 2 -10.63 -28.84 17.69
C LYS A 2 -10.08 -27.50 18.15
N ILE A 3 -8.90 -27.12 17.66
CA ILE A 3 -8.35 -25.78 17.83
C ILE A 3 -9.36 -24.84 17.18
N PRO A 4 -9.88 -23.79 17.86
CA PRO A 4 -10.78 -22.85 17.21
C PRO A 4 -10.05 -22.24 16.02
N ASP A 5 -10.68 -22.25 14.84
CA ASP A 5 -10.15 -21.60 13.65
C ASP A 5 -9.86 -20.15 14.00
N LYS A 6 -8.57 -19.78 13.99
CA LYS A 6 -8.21 -18.37 14.18
C LYS A 6 -8.74 -17.60 12.97
N PRO A 7 -9.42 -16.46 13.19
CA PRO A 7 -9.89 -15.66 12.08
C PRO A 7 -8.71 -15.25 11.18
N VAL A 8 -8.91 -15.34 9.87
CA VAL A 8 -7.87 -15.06 8.87
C VAL A 8 -7.40 -13.62 9.04
N GLY A 9 -6.09 -13.45 9.20
CA GLY A 9 -5.49 -12.13 9.34
C GLY A 9 -5.36 -11.63 10.78
N LEU A 10 -5.72 -12.39 11.81
CA LEU A 10 -5.38 -12.06 13.20
C LEU A 10 -4.09 -12.78 13.62
N THR A 11 -3.05 -12.02 13.99
CA THR A 11 -1.77 -12.56 14.47
C THR A 11 -1.40 -12.04 15.85
N LYS A 12 -0.52 -12.76 16.55
CA LYS A 12 -0.11 -12.43 17.92
C LYS A 12 0.60 -11.08 18.01
N ASP A 13 1.45 -10.75 17.03
CA ASP A 13 2.35 -9.59 17.10
C ASP A 13 1.90 -8.42 16.20
N ALA A 14 1.24 -8.71 15.06
CA ALA A 14 0.80 -7.70 14.11
C ALA A 14 -0.67 -7.27 14.31
N GLY A 15 -1.41 -7.95 15.20
CA GLY A 15 -2.84 -7.78 15.34
C GLY A 15 -3.58 -8.22 14.08
N TRP A 16 -4.68 -7.53 13.75
CA TRP A 16 -5.36 -7.70 12.48
C TRP A 16 -4.53 -7.13 11.33
N GLN A 17 -4.47 -7.89 10.23
CA GLN A 17 -3.67 -7.55 9.05
C GLN A 17 -4.31 -8.01 7.74
N PHE A 18 -3.90 -7.33 6.67
CA PHE A 18 -4.26 -7.63 5.29
C PHE A 18 -3.03 -7.55 4.37
N GLY A 19 -2.97 -8.41 3.37
CA GLY A 19 -1.89 -8.40 2.37
C GLY A 19 -2.44 -8.65 0.97
N LEU A 20 -1.95 -7.89 0.00
CA LEU A 20 -2.31 -7.99 -1.41
C LEU A 20 -1.04 -7.99 -2.26
N ARG A 21 -0.99 -8.90 -3.26
CA ARG A 21 0.12 -8.99 -4.22
C ARG A 21 -0.42 -9.14 -5.63
N LYS A 22 0.16 -8.40 -6.57
CA LYS A 22 -0.09 -8.53 -8.02
C LYS A 22 1.21 -8.39 -8.79
N THR A 23 1.32 -9.11 -9.90
CA THR A 23 2.49 -9.07 -10.78
C THR A 23 2.12 -8.37 -12.07
N VAL A 24 2.87 -7.32 -12.41
CA VAL A 24 2.69 -6.51 -13.62
C VAL A 24 3.84 -6.76 -14.60
N PRO A 25 3.62 -6.66 -15.92
CA PRO A 25 4.59 -7.02 -16.95
C PRO A 25 5.60 -5.89 -17.25
N TYR A 26 6.14 -5.25 -16.22
CA TYR A 26 7.08 -4.14 -16.35
C TYR A 26 8.30 -4.35 -15.44
N SER A 27 9.44 -3.76 -15.80
CA SER A 27 10.66 -3.83 -15.02
C SER A 27 10.49 -3.21 -13.64
N LEU A 28 11.35 -3.63 -12.70
CA LEU A 28 11.27 -3.18 -11.32
C LEU A 28 11.49 -1.68 -11.21
N GLU A 29 12.45 -1.15 -11.97
CA GLU A 29 12.79 0.27 -12.03
C GLU A 29 11.60 1.07 -12.54
N ALA A 30 10.98 0.64 -13.64
CA ALA A 30 9.82 1.32 -14.23
C ALA A 30 8.63 1.37 -13.26
N VAL A 31 8.35 0.25 -12.57
CA VAL A 31 7.25 0.19 -11.59
C VAL A 31 7.56 1.04 -10.36
N TRP A 32 8.79 0.99 -9.84
CA TRP A 32 9.19 1.79 -8.68
C TRP A 32 9.10 3.28 -8.99
N ASP A 33 9.72 3.71 -10.08
CA ASP A 33 9.73 5.13 -10.48
C ASP A 33 8.31 5.63 -10.77
N PHE A 34 7.45 4.79 -11.37
CA PHE A 34 6.04 5.11 -11.53
C PHE A 34 5.34 5.28 -10.18
N LEU A 35 5.47 4.33 -9.25
CA LEU A 35 4.80 4.37 -7.93
C LEU A 35 5.10 5.65 -7.15
N PHE A 36 6.32 6.18 -7.27
CA PHE A 36 6.75 7.40 -6.58
C PHE A 36 6.73 8.65 -7.47
N SER A 37 6.24 8.55 -8.70
CA SER A 37 5.91 9.72 -9.52
C SER A 37 4.67 10.44 -8.96
N ALA A 38 4.48 11.70 -9.37
CA ALA A 38 3.28 12.46 -9.01
C ALA A 38 1.96 11.76 -9.43
N GLU A 39 1.98 10.99 -10.51
CA GLU A 39 0.81 10.23 -10.97
C GLU A 39 0.62 8.97 -10.14
N GLY A 40 1.67 8.17 -9.92
CA GLY A 40 1.57 6.94 -9.13
C GLY A 40 1.15 7.21 -7.69
N LEU A 41 1.69 8.25 -7.04
CA LEU A 41 1.31 8.62 -5.68
C LEU A 41 -0.19 8.91 -5.57
N LYS A 42 -0.81 9.61 -6.53
CA LYS A 42 -2.26 9.85 -6.54
C LYS A 42 -3.05 8.54 -6.59
N HIS A 43 -2.57 7.57 -7.36
CA HIS A 43 -3.25 6.29 -7.53
C HIS A 43 -3.24 5.43 -6.28
N TRP A 44 -2.13 5.34 -5.54
CA TRP A 44 -2.04 4.42 -4.39
C TRP A 44 -2.03 5.08 -3.01
N LEU A 45 -1.39 6.25 -2.87
CA LEU A 45 -1.33 6.98 -1.60
C LEU A 45 -2.52 7.91 -1.45
N GLY A 46 -2.89 8.60 -2.52
CA GLY A 46 -3.92 9.64 -2.56
C GLY A 46 -3.35 10.98 -3.02
N ALA A 47 -4.22 11.95 -3.29
CA ALA A 47 -3.79 13.28 -3.68
C ALA A 47 -3.17 14.01 -2.47
N LEU A 48 -1.93 14.48 -2.60
CA LEU A 48 -1.22 15.25 -1.58
C LEU A 48 -1.30 16.75 -1.89
N GLU A 49 -1.46 17.58 -0.86
CA GLU A 49 -1.35 19.04 -0.97
C GLU A 49 0.12 19.51 -1.00
N GLU A 50 1.00 18.75 -0.33
CA GLU A 50 2.43 19.03 -0.20
C GLU A 50 3.27 17.86 -0.74
N GLU A 51 4.56 18.10 -0.98
CA GLU A 51 5.49 17.06 -1.41
C GLU A 51 5.70 16.00 -0.31
N LEU A 52 5.78 14.73 -0.71
CA LEU A 52 5.96 13.62 0.22
C LEU A 52 7.41 13.57 0.72
N GLU A 53 7.60 13.77 2.02
CA GLU A 53 8.93 13.74 2.64
C GLU A 53 9.09 12.67 3.72
N ILE A 54 10.31 12.11 3.81
CA ILE A 54 10.65 11.11 4.83
C ILE A 54 10.66 11.76 6.22
N LYS A 55 10.05 11.10 7.21
CA LYS A 55 9.92 11.56 8.60
C LYS A 55 9.14 12.86 8.79
N LYS A 56 8.42 13.33 7.76
CA LYS A 56 7.42 14.39 7.89
C LYS A 56 5.99 13.82 7.81
N PRO A 57 5.03 14.40 8.55
CA PRO A 57 3.65 14.01 8.42
C PRO A 57 3.13 14.36 7.02
N PHE A 58 2.22 13.56 6.49
CA PHE A 58 1.46 13.86 5.29
C PHE A 58 -0.02 13.72 5.57
N LYS A 59 -0.83 14.42 4.78
CA LYS A 59 -2.28 14.26 4.70
C LYS A 59 -2.70 14.26 3.24
N THR A 60 -3.59 13.34 2.90
CA THR A 60 -4.19 13.30 1.57
C THR A 60 -5.54 14.01 1.57
N ASN A 61 -6.01 14.43 0.39
CA ASN A 61 -7.32 15.07 0.24
C ASN A 61 -8.47 14.14 0.65
N GLU A 62 -8.27 12.83 0.54
CA GLU A 62 -9.20 11.79 0.98
C GLU A 62 -9.18 11.59 2.51
N GLY A 63 -8.36 12.34 3.24
CA GLY A 63 -8.30 12.35 4.70
C GLY A 63 -7.43 11.24 5.30
N VAL A 64 -6.56 10.60 4.50
CA VAL A 64 -5.55 9.68 5.03
C VAL A 64 -4.41 10.51 5.62
N GLU A 65 -4.03 10.21 6.85
CA GLU A 65 -2.90 10.84 7.54
C GLU A 65 -1.81 9.82 7.83
N GLY A 66 -0.56 10.23 7.77
CA GLY A 66 0.55 9.32 7.96
C GLY A 66 1.92 9.98 8.02
N MET A 67 2.95 9.14 8.03
CA MET A 67 4.35 9.57 7.97
C MET A 67 5.19 8.45 7.39
N ILE A 68 6.01 8.75 6.38
CA ILE A 68 7.00 7.80 5.87
C ILE A 68 8.09 7.61 6.93
N ARG A 69 8.26 6.37 7.40
CA ARG A 69 9.26 6.00 8.42
C ARG A 69 10.56 5.52 7.79
N LEU A 70 10.44 4.84 6.65
CA LEU A 70 11.55 4.28 5.89
C LEU A 70 11.17 4.28 4.41
N LEU A 71 12.10 4.71 3.56
CA LEU A 71 12.01 4.56 2.12
C LEU A 71 13.34 3.96 1.65
N THR A 72 13.27 2.76 1.08
CA THR A 72 14.41 2.08 0.47
C THR A 72 14.14 2.00 -1.03
N PRO A 73 14.82 2.82 -1.87
CA PRO A 73 14.66 2.84 -3.31
C PRO A 73 14.67 1.43 -3.92
N TYR A 74 13.83 1.22 -4.94
CA TYR A 74 13.72 -0.05 -5.67
C TYR A 74 13.42 -1.28 -4.78
N SER A 75 12.83 -1.05 -3.61
CA SER A 75 12.53 -2.12 -2.66
C SER A 75 11.21 -1.87 -1.96
N HIS A 76 11.17 -0.98 -0.96
CA HIS A 76 9.97 -0.80 -0.16
C HIS A 76 9.92 0.54 0.57
N VAL A 77 8.69 0.92 0.93
CA VAL A 77 8.40 2.02 1.84
C VAL A 77 7.61 1.48 3.03
N ARG A 78 7.86 2.04 4.22
CA ARG A 78 7.06 1.79 5.42
C ARG A 78 6.54 3.11 5.96
N MET A 79 5.27 3.16 6.30
CA MET A 79 4.63 4.34 6.87
C MET A 79 3.70 3.99 8.03
N SER A 80 3.54 4.94 8.95
CA SER A 80 2.32 4.99 9.75
C SER A 80 1.17 5.47 8.88
N TRP A 81 -0.02 4.92 9.10
CA TRP A 81 -1.20 5.20 8.31
C TRP A 81 -2.42 5.32 9.23
N LYS A 82 -3.31 6.25 8.93
CA LYS A 82 -4.55 6.45 9.68
C LYS A 82 -5.62 6.98 8.72
N LYS A 83 -6.71 6.23 8.56
CA LYS A 83 -7.90 6.69 7.84
C LYS A 83 -8.62 7.75 8.67
N ASN A 84 -9.28 8.70 8.00
CA ASN A 84 -10.19 9.61 8.67
C ASN A 84 -11.23 8.83 9.51
N GLY A 85 -11.48 9.28 10.73
CA GLY A 85 -12.41 8.65 11.68
C GLY A 85 -11.90 7.41 12.41
N TRP A 86 -10.71 6.88 12.09
CA TRP A 86 -10.13 5.78 12.87
C TRP A 86 -9.54 6.28 14.19
N GLU A 87 -9.56 5.44 15.22
CA GLU A 87 -8.99 5.75 16.54
C GLU A 87 -7.51 5.35 16.65
N ASN A 88 -7.13 4.24 16.01
CA ASN A 88 -5.77 3.71 16.00
C ASN A 88 -4.94 4.21 14.81
N ILE A 89 -3.62 4.16 14.98
CA ILE A 89 -2.65 4.28 13.89
C ILE A 89 -2.21 2.87 13.50
N SER A 90 -2.29 2.57 12.21
CA SER A 90 -1.85 1.31 11.63
C SER A 90 -0.50 1.48 10.92
N THR A 91 0.02 0.39 10.35
CA THR A 91 1.28 0.41 9.60
C THR A 91 1.08 -0.18 8.22
N VAL A 92 1.56 0.52 7.21
CA VAL A 92 1.54 0.07 5.82
C VAL A 92 2.97 -0.11 5.32
N GLN A 93 3.21 -1.23 4.66
CA GLN A 93 4.40 -1.48 3.86
C GLN A 93 4.00 -1.69 2.40
N VAL A 94 4.60 -0.92 1.50
CA VAL A 94 4.48 -1.10 0.04
C VAL A 94 5.82 -1.58 -0.48
N ARG A 95 5.83 -2.63 -1.29
CA ARG A 95 7.06 -3.26 -1.80
C ARG A 95 6.93 -3.58 -3.28
N VAL A 96 8.04 -3.44 -4.00
CA VAL A 96 8.25 -4.06 -5.31
C VAL A 96 9.23 -5.22 -5.19
N LEU A 97 8.99 -6.29 -5.94
CA LEU A 97 9.82 -7.49 -5.97
C LEU A 97 10.10 -7.83 -7.42
N ASN A 98 11.38 -8.06 -7.75
CA ASN A 98 11.78 -8.53 -9.07
C ASN A 98 11.21 -9.94 -9.31
N ASN A 99 10.60 -10.15 -10.48
CA ASN A 99 10.08 -11.42 -10.94
C ASN A 99 10.46 -11.64 -12.42
N GLY A 100 11.76 -11.55 -12.72
CA GLY A 100 12.29 -11.67 -14.08
C GLY A 100 12.11 -10.35 -14.85
N GLU A 101 11.43 -10.41 -15.99
CA GLU A 101 11.04 -9.21 -16.76
C GLU A 101 9.79 -8.52 -16.19
N LYS A 102 9.24 -9.06 -15.10
CA LYS A 102 8.01 -8.60 -14.44
C LYS A 102 8.32 -8.14 -13.04
N THR A 103 7.37 -7.43 -12.44
CA THR A 103 7.48 -6.93 -11.06
C THR A 103 6.25 -7.26 -10.26
N THR A 104 6.44 -7.76 -9.04
CA THR A 104 5.35 -7.93 -8.08
C THR A 104 5.24 -6.72 -7.17
N ILE A 105 4.08 -6.08 -7.15
CA ILE A 105 3.70 -5.02 -6.20
C ILE A 105 3.00 -5.70 -5.02
N SER A 106 3.41 -5.35 -3.80
CA SER A 106 2.84 -5.89 -2.57
C SER A 106 2.42 -4.77 -1.63
N PHE A 107 1.17 -4.80 -1.17
CA PHE A 107 0.70 -4.04 -0.01
C PHE A 107 0.60 -4.98 1.19
N HIS A 108 1.09 -4.53 2.34
CA HIS A 108 0.88 -5.19 3.62
C HIS A 108 0.46 -4.15 4.65
N HIS A 109 -0.66 -4.38 5.31
CA HIS A 109 -1.28 -3.48 6.26
C HIS A 109 -1.50 -4.22 7.57
N GLU A 110 -0.89 -3.75 8.65
CA GLU A 110 -0.93 -4.36 9.98
C GLU A 110 -1.35 -3.36 11.06
N LYS A 111 -1.54 -3.85 12.29
CA LYS A 111 -2.02 -3.08 13.45
C LYS A 111 -3.41 -2.47 13.23
N LEU A 112 -4.26 -3.21 12.51
CA LEU A 112 -5.67 -2.91 12.41
C LEU A 112 -6.34 -3.28 13.75
N LEU A 113 -7.34 -2.50 14.13
CA LEU A 113 -8.00 -2.64 15.43
C LEU A 113 -8.88 -3.89 15.50
N ASN A 114 -9.57 -4.20 14.40
CA ASN A 114 -10.60 -5.23 14.34
C ASN A 114 -10.80 -5.74 12.90
N GLU A 115 -11.71 -6.71 12.76
CA GLU A 115 -12.08 -7.32 11.48
C GLU A 115 -12.71 -6.32 10.51
N GLN A 116 -13.55 -5.39 11.00
CA GLN A 116 -14.17 -4.36 10.16
C GLN A 116 -13.11 -3.47 9.47
N GLN A 117 -12.09 -3.02 10.20
CA GLN A 117 -10.97 -2.29 9.60
C GLN A 117 -10.20 -3.13 8.57
N ARG A 118 -10.11 -4.45 8.78
CA ARG A 118 -9.51 -5.37 7.81
C ARG A 118 -10.32 -5.44 6.51
N GLU A 119 -11.63 -5.53 6.60
CA GLU A 119 -12.52 -5.50 5.44
C GLU A 119 -12.40 -4.16 4.69
N GLU A 120 -12.44 -3.04 5.41
CA GLU A 120 -12.27 -1.71 4.81
C GLU A 120 -10.94 -1.56 4.04
N VAL A 121 -9.83 -2.04 4.61
CA VAL A 121 -8.53 -1.94 3.92
C VAL A 121 -8.39 -2.97 2.81
N GLN A 122 -9.06 -4.11 2.91
CA GLN A 122 -9.11 -5.08 1.83
C GLN A 122 -9.77 -4.45 0.60
N GLU A 123 -10.92 -3.80 0.75
CA GLU A 123 -11.58 -3.08 -0.34
C GLU A 123 -10.70 -1.95 -0.87
N TYR A 124 -10.19 -1.10 0.03
CA TYR A 124 -9.33 0.03 -0.33
C TYR A 124 -8.12 -0.40 -1.15
N TRP A 125 -7.35 -1.39 -0.70
CA TRP A 125 -6.13 -1.80 -1.41
C TRP A 125 -6.41 -2.52 -2.73
N ASN A 126 -7.53 -3.25 -2.85
CA ASN A 126 -7.92 -3.84 -4.13
C ASN A 126 -8.29 -2.77 -5.17
N GLU A 127 -9.02 -1.73 -4.76
CA GLU A 127 -9.35 -0.59 -5.62
C GLU A 127 -8.06 0.12 -6.09
N LYS A 128 -7.17 0.45 -5.16
CA LYS A 128 -5.89 1.12 -5.45
C LYS A 128 -4.98 0.28 -6.34
N MET A 129 -4.93 -1.03 -6.15
CA MET A 129 -4.19 -1.94 -7.02
C MET A 129 -4.76 -1.95 -8.44
N THR A 130 -6.09 -1.96 -8.60
CA THR A 130 -6.75 -1.94 -9.91
C THR A 130 -6.47 -0.62 -10.65
N ALA A 131 -6.51 0.51 -9.92
CA ALA A 131 -6.15 1.82 -10.45
C ALA A 131 -4.68 1.86 -10.91
N LEU A 132 -3.76 1.31 -10.11
CA LEU A 132 -2.34 1.19 -10.47
C LEU A 132 -2.12 0.33 -11.72
N GLU A 133 -2.74 -0.85 -11.81
CA GLU A 133 -2.62 -1.72 -13.00
C GLU A 133 -3.07 -0.98 -14.27
N THR A 134 -4.19 -0.25 -14.18
CA THR A 134 -4.73 0.56 -15.28
C THR A 134 -3.79 1.71 -15.66
N ALA A 135 -3.24 2.41 -14.66
CA ALA A 135 -2.37 3.56 -14.91
C ALA A 135 -1.00 3.16 -15.45
N LEU A 136 -0.44 2.03 -14.98
CA LEU A 136 0.77 1.43 -15.53
C LEU A 136 0.59 1.01 -16.98
N ALA A 137 -0.54 0.36 -17.31
CA ALA A 137 -0.88 0.00 -18.68
C ALA A 137 -0.89 1.23 -19.59
N LYS A 138 -1.61 2.30 -19.21
CA LYS A 138 -1.66 3.54 -19.99
C LYS A 138 -0.29 4.23 -20.14
N THR A 139 0.58 4.09 -19.13
CA THR A 139 1.90 4.75 -19.13
C THR A 139 2.89 4.04 -20.04
N PHE A 140 2.83 2.71 -20.10
CA PHE A 140 3.83 1.88 -20.78
C PHE A 140 3.29 1.15 -22.03
N GLU A 141 2.02 1.32 -22.38
CA GLU A 141 1.51 0.91 -23.69
C GLU A 141 2.23 1.66 -24.81
N PRO A 142 2.66 0.97 -25.88
CA PRO A 142 3.20 1.63 -27.05
C PRO A 142 2.10 2.49 -27.68
N LYS A 143 2.39 3.78 -27.87
CA LYS A 143 1.55 4.72 -28.62
C LYS A 143 1.44 4.34 -30.10
#